data_AF-A0A4Y8N9I1-F1
#
_entry.id   AF-A0A4Y8N9I1-F1
#
_cell.length_a   1.000
_cell.length_b   1.000
_cell.length_c   1.000
_cell.angle_alpha   90.00
_cell.angle_beta   90.00
_cell.angle_gamma   90.00
#
_symmetry.space_group_name_H-M   'P 1'
#
loop_
_entity.id
_entity.type
_entity.pdbx_description
1 polymer ?
#
loop_
_entity_poly.entity_id
_entity_poly.type
_entity_poly.pdbx_seq_one_letter_code
_entity_poly.pdbx_strand_id
1 'polypeptide(L)'
;MPENDHIARQAELVASELFSEFFWEKVGPTNHDWPCEDQQRHEVKTHPCDVVYYYDEPYSPLRTYVHCDLKSYAKGTIQQAAVKAAAESLAKQIACADRSDDWRRLHVHEHVTYSVCGLLFVYNHDGEYEANFQSNLLGIDPEKLQLPKGARLFVLGPKEIFWLDNIRSEVQRMRGKRVPDLPPPEYCSYFHPQLIRRANLQAEKAKAATLETLTSPIIILEHRDPRGGANRG
;
A
#
# COMPACT_ATOMS: atom_id res chain seq x y z
N MET A 1 -13.74 -0.55 -26.45
CA MET A 1 -12.91 -0.05 -25.32
C MET A 1 -11.48 -0.49 -25.59
N PRO A 2 -10.49 0.40 -25.51
CA PRO A 2 -9.11 0.07 -25.83
C PRO A 2 -8.51 -0.86 -24.77
N GLU A 3 -7.63 -1.76 -25.22
CA GLU A 3 -6.97 -2.83 -24.46
C GLU A 3 -6.27 -2.34 -23.18
N ASN A 4 -5.73 -1.12 -23.20
CA ASN A 4 -5.02 -0.51 -22.07
C ASN A 4 -5.93 -0.23 -20.86
N ASP A 5 -7.20 0.12 -21.09
CA ASP A 5 -8.14 0.40 -19.99
C ASP A 5 -8.50 -0.89 -19.22
N HIS A 6 -8.54 -2.02 -19.92
CA HIS A 6 -8.76 -3.32 -19.30
C HIS A 6 -7.57 -3.75 -18.43
N ILE A 7 -6.35 -3.52 -18.91
CA ILE A 7 -5.11 -3.90 -18.22
C ILE A 7 -4.90 -3.06 -16.95
N ALA A 8 -5.18 -1.75 -17.00
CA ALA A 8 -5.12 -0.88 -15.82
C ALA A 8 -6.15 -1.29 -14.75
N ARG A 9 -7.38 -1.56 -15.20
CA ARG A 9 -8.48 -1.99 -14.32
C ARG A 9 -8.20 -3.31 -13.59
N GLN A 10 -7.42 -4.21 -14.18
CA GLN A 10 -7.00 -5.44 -13.50
C GLN A 10 -6.12 -5.15 -12.28
N ALA A 11 -5.14 -4.25 -12.40
CA ALA A 11 -4.28 -3.88 -11.28
C ALA A 11 -5.08 -3.20 -10.15
N GLU A 12 -6.04 -2.33 -10.49
CA GLU A 12 -6.94 -1.72 -9.51
C GLU A 12 -7.78 -2.76 -8.74
N LEU A 13 -8.36 -3.73 -9.45
CA LEU A 13 -9.17 -4.77 -8.84
C LEU A 13 -8.31 -5.63 -7.90
N VAL A 14 -7.17 -6.11 -8.38
CA VAL A 14 -6.23 -6.92 -7.59
C VAL A 14 -5.76 -6.17 -6.36
N ALA A 15 -5.33 -4.91 -6.51
CA ALA A 15 -4.89 -4.08 -5.39
C ALA A 15 -6.02 -3.86 -4.37
N SER A 16 -7.23 -3.54 -4.83
CA SER A 16 -8.36 -3.27 -3.95
C SER A 16 -8.79 -4.51 -3.16
N GLU A 17 -8.82 -5.67 -3.78
CA GLU A 17 -9.15 -6.92 -3.08
C GLU A 17 -8.04 -7.32 -2.12
N LEU A 18 -6.78 -7.25 -2.57
CA LEU A 18 -5.61 -7.60 -1.77
C LEU A 18 -5.52 -6.76 -0.51
N PHE A 19 -5.47 -5.42 -0.65
CA PHE A 19 -5.26 -4.53 0.50
C PHE A 19 -6.44 -4.51 1.47
N SER A 20 -7.66 -4.83 1.01
CA SER A 20 -8.82 -4.94 1.91
C SER A 20 -8.67 -6.06 2.95
N GLU A 21 -8.01 -7.17 2.60
CA GLU A 21 -7.76 -8.26 3.55
C GLU A 21 -6.72 -7.88 4.60
N PHE A 22 -5.86 -6.89 4.29
CA PHE A 22 -4.89 -6.30 5.21
C PHE A 22 -5.44 -5.11 6.02
N PHE A 23 -6.77 -4.92 5.98
CA PHE A 23 -7.54 -3.87 6.65
C PHE A 23 -7.14 -2.44 6.26
N TRP A 24 -6.68 -2.27 5.02
CA TRP A 24 -6.52 -0.94 4.44
C TRP A 24 -7.84 -0.48 3.84
N GLU A 25 -8.11 0.82 3.97
CA GLU A 25 -9.30 1.44 3.44
C GLU A 25 -8.95 2.46 2.36
N LYS A 26 -9.78 2.56 1.31
CA LYS A 26 -9.62 3.56 0.24
C LYS A 26 -10.23 4.89 0.67
N VAL A 27 -9.63 6.00 0.24
CA VAL A 27 -10.13 7.35 0.52
C VAL A 27 -10.00 8.28 -0.68
N GLY A 28 -11.03 9.09 -0.88
CA GLY A 28 -11.07 10.09 -1.94
C GLY A 28 -11.35 9.51 -3.34
N PRO A 29 -11.25 10.36 -4.38
CA PRO A 29 -11.42 9.94 -5.77
C PRO A 29 -10.28 9.04 -6.25
N THR A 30 -10.59 8.12 -7.16
CA THR A 30 -9.60 7.30 -7.88
C THR A 30 -9.41 7.82 -9.30
N ASN A 31 -8.24 7.55 -9.89
CA ASN A 31 -7.92 7.88 -11.28
C ASN A 31 -8.18 9.35 -11.64
N HIS A 32 -7.57 10.25 -10.88
CA HIS A 32 -7.71 11.68 -11.08
C HIS A 32 -6.35 12.37 -11.07
N ASP A 33 -6.30 13.53 -11.73
CA ASP A 33 -5.14 14.40 -11.72
C ASP A 33 -5.34 15.52 -10.70
N TRP A 34 -4.25 15.99 -10.08
CA TRP A 34 -4.24 17.13 -9.18
C TRP A 34 -3.05 18.07 -9.48
N PRO A 35 -3.13 19.37 -9.14
CA PRO A 35 -2.09 20.34 -9.50
C PRO A 35 -0.72 20.03 -8.87
N CYS A 36 0.34 20.18 -9.65
CA CYS A 36 1.71 20.08 -9.13
C CYS A 36 2.08 21.37 -8.37
N GLU A 37 2.51 21.22 -7.11
CA GLU A 37 2.93 22.32 -6.23
C GLU A 37 4.36 22.82 -6.52
N ASP A 38 5.09 22.18 -7.44
CA ASP A 38 6.49 22.47 -7.74
C ASP A 38 6.83 22.26 -9.22
N GLN A 39 6.08 22.96 -10.08
CA GLN A 39 6.18 22.79 -11.53
C GLN A 39 7.57 23.11 -12.08
N GLN A 40 8.33 23.99 -11.41
CA GLN A 40 9.70 24.34 -11.82
C GLN A 40 10.66 23.17 -11.70
N ARG A 41 10.55 22.39 -10.61
CA ARG A 41 11.42 21.23 -10.37
C ARG A 41 10.88 19.95 -10.99
N HIS A 42 9.56 19.78 -10.99
CA HIS A 42 8.93 18.53 -11.44
C HIS A 42 8.69 18.50 -12.96
N GLU A 43 8.66 19.67 -13.60
CA GLU A 43 8.44 19.87 -15.05
C GLU A 43 7.10 19.31 -15.54
N VAL A 44 6.11 19.25 -14.65
CA VAL A 44 4.74 18.80 -14.94
C VAL A 44 3.73 19.75 -14.33
N LYS A 45 2.57 19.88 -14.98
CA LYS A 45 1.47 20.73 -14.50
C LYS A 45 0.62 20.03 -13.44
N THR A 46 0.44 18.72 -13.59
CA THR A 46 -0.39 17.89 -12.73
C THR A 46 0.34 16.61 -12.38
N HIS A 47 -0.11 16.00 -11.29
CA HIS A 47 0.28 14.69 -10.82
C HIS A 47 -0.92 13.73 -10.97
N PRO A 48 -0.71 12.53 -11.55
CA PRO A 48 -1.75 11.51 -11.55
C PRO A 48 -1.88 10.90 -10.15
N CYS A 49 -3.07 10.38 -9.85
CA CYS A 49 -3.35 9.62 -8.64
C CYS A 49 -4.32 8.48 -8.98
N ASP A 50 -3.84 7.24 -8.90
CA ASP A 50 -4.67 6.06 -9.16
C ASP A 50 -5.58 5.80 -7.96
N VAL A 51 -4.98 5.62 -6.77
CA VAL A 51 -5.73 5.35 -5.54
C VAL A 51 -4.91 5.73 -4.30
N VAL A 52 -5.61 6.18 -3.25
CA VAL A 52 -5.02 6.38 -1.93
C VAL A 52 -5.67 5.44 -0.93
N TYR A 53 -4.84 4.69 -0.21
CA TYR A 53 -5.27 3.88 0.93
C TYR A 53 -4.86 4.54 2.24
N TYR A 54 -5.41 4.10 3.35
CA TYR A 54 -4.94 4.49 4.67
C TYR A 54 -5.01 3.37 5.70
N TYR A 55 -4.18 3.51 6.73
CA TYR A 55 -4.22 2.73 7.97
C TYR A 55 -3.68 3.54 9.15
N ASP A 56 -4.04 3.15 10.38
CA ASP A 56 -3.54 3.78 11.60
C ASP A 56 -2.23 3.12 12.07
N GLU A 57 -1.23 3.94 12.44
CA GLU A 57 0.10 3.47 12.83
C GLU A 57 0.10 2.87 14.26
N PRO A 58 0.68 1.67 14.48
CA PRO A 58 0.70 1.06 15.81
C PRO A 58 1.62 1.78 16.81
N TYR A 59 2.72 2.40 16.34
CA TYR A 59 3.76 2.97 17.21
C TYR A 59 3.73 4.49 17.33
N SER A 60 2.74 5.15 16.74
CA SER A 60 2.56 6.61 16.82
C SER A 60 1.10 6.97 16.61
N PRO A 61 0.58 8.09 17.15
CA PRO A 61 -0.81 8.51 16.96
C PRO A 61 -1.07 9.11 15.56
N LEU A 62 -0.40 8.57 14.53
CA LEU A 62 -0.49 9.02 13.15
C LEU A 62 -1.36 8.06 12.34
N ARG A 63 -1.99 8.61 11.30
CA ARG A 63 -2.56 7.84 10.20
C ARG A 63 -1.65 7.93 8.99
N THR A 64 -1.31 6.79 8.41
CA THR A 64 -0.53 6.74 7.18
C THR A 64 -1.47 6.69 5.99
N TYR A 65 -1.32 7.65 5.08
CA TYR A 65 -1.95 7.64 3.77
C TYR A 65 -0.94 7.13 2.74
N VAL A 66 -1.30 6.06 2.05
CA VAL A 66 -0.47 5.40 1.05
C VAL A 66 -0.93 5.86 -0.34
N HIS A 67 -0.13 6.73 -0.95
CA HIS A 67 -0.31 7.16 -2.33
C HIS A 67 0.18 6.05 -3.26
N CYS A 68 -0.74 5.36 -3.93
CA CYS A 68 -0.41 4.21 -4.76
C CYS A 68 -0.35 4.58 -6.24
N ASP A 69 0.74 4.19 -6.88
CA ASP A 69 0.89 4.19 -8.34
C ASP A 69 0.79 2.75 -8.82
N LEU A 70 -0.29 2.43 -9.54
CA LEU A 70 -0.62 1.09 -10.01
C LEU A 70 -0.10 0.91 -11.43
N LYS A 71 0.88 0.03 -11.58
CA LYS A 71 1.43 -0.35 -12.88
C LYS A 71 1.07 -1.76 -13.22
N SER A 72 0.42 -1.93 -14.36
CA SER A 72 0.09 -3.22 -14.94
C SER A 72 0.94 -3.41 -16.19
N TYR A 73 1.87 -4.35 -16.14
CA TYR A 73 2.85 -4.60 -17.20
C TYR A 73 2.76 -6.04 -17.68
N ALA A 74 3.07 -6.26 -18.94
CA ALA A 74 3.41 -7.58 -19.46
C ALA A 74 4.88 -7.86 -19.13
N LYS A 75 5.28 -9.13 -19.05
CA LYS A 75 6.65 -9.59 -18.76
C LYS A 75 7.72 -8.82 -19.53
N GLY A 76 7.53 -8.64 -20.84
CA GLY A 76 8.49 -7.95 -21.72
C GLY A 76 8.62 -6.44 -21.47
N THR A 77 7.67 -5.86 -20.73
CA THR A 77 7.59 -4.41 -20.43
C THR A 77 8.03 -4.06 -19.02
N ILE A 78 8.24 -5.05 -18.14
CA ILE A 78 8.81 -4.85 -16.80
C ILE A 78 10.33 -4.67 -16.93
N GLN A 79 10.74 -3.45 -17.27
CA GLN A 79 12.14 -3.08 -17.50
C GLN A 79 12.62 -2.05 -16.47
N GLN A 80 13.91 -2.07 -16.18
CA GLN A 80 14.57 -1.14 -15.24
C GLN A 80 14.23 0.34 -15.52
N ALA A 81 14.23 0.75 -16.79
CA ALA A 81 13.90 2.13 -17.17
C ALA A 81 12.45 2.51 -16.84
N ALA A 82 11.50 1.61 -17.08
CA ALA A 82 10.08 1.84 -16.80
C ALA A 82 9.81 1.92 -15.30
N VAL A 83 10.37 0.97 -14.52
CA VAL A 83 10.23 0.96 -13.05
C VAL A 83 10.88 2.19 -12.42
N LYS A 84 12.06 2.59 -12.90
CA LYS A 84 12.73 3.81 -12.45
C LYS A 84 11.90 5.06 -12.73
N ALA A 85 11.38 5.21 -13.95
CA ALA A 85 10.56 6.36 -14.31
C ALA A 85 9.27 6.45 -13.47
N ALA A 86 8.64 5.31 -13.18
CA ALA A 86 7.48 5.24 -12.30
C ALA A 86 7.84 5.64 -10.86
N ALA A 87 8.95 5.13 -10.31
CA ALA A 87 9.41 5.48 -8.97
C ALA A 87 9.76 6.98 -8.84
N GLU A 88 10.44 7.56 -9.84
CA GLU A 88 10.76 8.99 -9.89
C GLU A 88 9.49 9.86 -9.99
N SER A 89 8.52 9.44 -10.80
CA SER A 89 7.21 10.11 -10.89
C SER A 89 6.49 10.08 -9.55
N LEU A 90 6.39 8.91 -8.91
CA LEU A 90 5.74 8.75 -7.61
C LEU A 90 6.45 9.56 -6.52
N ALA A 91 7.77 9.63 -6.52
CA ALA A 91 8.51 10.45 -5.56
C ALA A 91 8.15 11.93 -5.65
N LYS A 92 7.98 12.46 -6.87
CA LYS A 92 7.50 13.84 -7.10
C LYS A 92 6.08 14.03 -6.55
N GLN A 93 5.19 13.06 -6.77
CA GLN A 93 3.81 13.11 -6.26
C GLN A 93 3.78 13.18 -4.72
N ILE A 94 4.54 12.33 -4.04
CA ILE A 94 4.67 12.34 -2.56
C ILE A 94 5.20 13.70 -2.08
N ALA A 95 6.18 14.27 -2.76
CA ALA A 95 6.77 15.57 -2.42
C ALA A 95 5.79 16.74 -2.53
N CYS A 96 4.78 16.63 -3.39
CA CYS A 96 3.72 17.62 -3.49
C CYS A 96 2.53 17.31 -2.55
N ALA A 97 2.23 16.03 -2.29
CA ALA A 97 1.05 15.62 -1.52
C ALA A 97 1.08 16.14 -0.08
N ASP A 98 2.27 16.23 0.51
CA ASP A 98 2.46 16.73 1.89
C ASP A 98 2.12 18.22 2.05
N ARG A 99 2.23 19.02 0.97
CA ARG A 99 2.00 20.47 0.98
C ARG A 99 0.71 20.90 0.27
N SER A 100 0.19 20.09 -0.64
CA SER A 100 -0.98 20.45 -1.45
C SER A 100 -2.27 20.52 -0.64
N ASP A 101 -2.96 21.65 -0.69
CA ASP A 101 -4.29 21.81 -0.10
C ASP A 101 -5.33 20.96 -0.85
N ASP A 102 -5.20 20.85 -2.18
CA ASP A 102 -6.11 20.05 -3.00
C ASP A 102 -6.00 18.57 -2.68
N TRP A 103 -4.78 18.03 -2.61
CA TRP A 103 -4.57 16.63 -2.26
C TRP A 103 -5.11 16.31 -0.85
N ARG A 104 -4.84 17.19 0.12
CA ARG A 104 -5.34 17.05 1.49
C ARG A 104 -6.86 17.05 1.54
N ARG A 105 -7.52 17.97 0.84
CA ARG A 105 -8.99 18.04 0.77
C ARG A 105 -9.61 16.78 0.19
N LEU A 106 -8.95 16.14 -0.77
CA LEU A 106 -9.47 14.95 -1.45
C LEU A 106 -9.25 13.65 -0.64
N HIS A 107 -8.14 13.52 0.08
CA HIS A 107 -7.72 12.24 0.64
C HIS A 107 -7.54 12.20 2.15
N VAL A 108 -7.49 13.34 2.84
CA VAL A 108 -7.20 13.37 4.28
C VAL A 108 -8.47 13.62 5.08
N HIS A 109 -8.72 12.76 6.05
CA HIS A 109 -9.79 12.94 7.03
C HIS A 109 -9.55 14.17 7.91
N GLU A 110 -10.61 14.90 8.24
CA GLU A 110 -10.54 16.04 9.14
C GLU A 110 -10.03 15.64 10.53
N HIS A 111 -9.29 16.55 11.17
CA HIS A 111 -8.79 16.41 12.55
C HIS A 111 -7.87 15.19 12.81
N VAL A 112 -7.22 14.65 11.77
CA VAL A 112 -6.25 13.56 11.90
C VAL A 112 -4.82 14.10 11.72
N THR A 113 -3.90 13.66 12.59
CA THR A 113 -2.47 13.85 12.34
C THR A 113 -1.98 12.72 11.44
N TYR A 114 -1.27 13.05 10.37
CA TYR A 114 -0.99 12.08 9.32
C TYR A 114 0.43 12.14 8.76
N SER A 115 0.79 11.09 8.03
CA SER A 115 1.96 11.02 7.16
C SER A 115 1.57 10.46 5.80
N VAL A 116 2.26 10.89 4.76
CA VAL A 116 2.08 10.36 3.40
C VAL A 116 3.30 9.51 3.02
N CYS A 117 3.05 8.34 2.43
CA CYS A 117 4.08 7.51 1.81
C CYS A 117 3.63 7.04 0.44
N GLY A 118 4.59 6.69 -0.42
CA GLY A 118 4.30 6.13 -1.73
C GLY A 118 4.37 4.61 -1.74
N LEU A 119 3.53 4.01 -2.58
CA LEU A 119 3.62 2.61 -2.95
C LEU A 119 3.54 2.45 -4.46
N LEU A 120 4.62 2.00 -5.07
CA LEU A 120 4.63 1.56 -6.47
C LEU A 120 4.24 0.09 -6.52
N PHE A 121 3.08 -0.20 -7.11
CA PHE A 121 2.54 -1.55 -7.25
C PHE A 121 2.74 -2.04 -8.68
N VAL A 122 3.67 -2.96 -8.90
CA VAL A 122 4.03 -3.47 -10.24
C VAL A 122 3.45 -4.85 -10.47
N TYR A 123 2.24 -4.90 -11.03
CA TYR A 123 1.52 -6.10 -11.36
C TYR A 123 1.93 -6.66 -12.73
N ASN A 124 2.14 -7.98 -12.80
CA ASN A 124 2.39 -8.68 -14.05
C ASN A 124 1.11 -9.37 -14.54
N HIS A 125 0.41 -8.78 -15.51
CA HIS A 125 -0.92 -9.25 -15.92
C HIS A 125 -0.90 -10.51 -16.79
N ASP A 126 0.23 -10.87 -17.39
CA ASP A 126 0.38 -12.12 -18.15
C ASP A 126 0.80 -13.32 -17.29
N GLY A 127 1.25 -13.10 -16.05
CA GLY A 127 1.69 -14.16 -15.14
C GLY A 127 3.00 -14.84 -15.52
N GLU A 128 3.71 -14.38 -16.56
CA GLU A 128 4.91 -15.06 -17.09
C GLU A 128 6.26 -14.47 -16.64
N TYR A 129 6.25 -13.48 -15.73
CA TYR A 129 7.45 -12.82 -15.23
C TYR A 129 8.15 -13.66 -14.16
N GLU A 130 9.20 -14.37 -14.60
CA GLU A 130 10.06 -15.23 -13.76
C GLU A 130 11.40 -14.58 -13.39
N ALA A 131 11.70 -13.40 -13.92
CA ALA A 131 12.97 -12.74 -13.70
C ALA A 131 13.09 -12.16 -12.28
N ASN A 132 14.33 -11.92 -11.84
CA ASN A 132 14.56 -11.26 -10.55
C ASN A 132 14.21 -9.77 -10.63
N PHE A 133 13.02 -9.40 -10.13
CA PHE A 133 12.53 -8.02 -10.11
C PHE A 133 13.48 -7.04 -9.40
N GLN A 134 14.23 -7.49 -8.40
CA GLN A 134 15.19 -6.63 -7.68
C GLN A 134 16.26 -6.04 -8.60
N SER A 135 16.58 -6.71 -9.71
CA SER A 135 17.53 -6.17 -10.71
C SER A 135 17.02 -4.90 -11.39
N ASN A 136 15.70 -4.74 -11.52
CA ASN A 136 15.07 -3.54 -12.05
C ASN A 136 15.12 -2.35 -11.08
N LEU A 137 15.44 -2.58 -9.81
CA LEU A 137 15.56 -1.52 -8.80
C LEU A 137 16.99 -0.98 -8.67
N LEU A 138 18.01 -1.70 -9.16
CA LEU A 138 19.43 -1.33 -9.04
C LEU A 138 19.78 0.06 -9.64
N GLY A 139 18.94 0.58 -10.54
CA GLY A 139 19.16 1.88 -11.20
C GLY A 139 18.49 3.07 -10.48
N ILE A 140 17.76 2.79 -9.40
CA ILE A 140 17.05 3.77 -8.59
C ILE A 140 17.97 4.18 -7.46
N ASP A 141 18.38 5.45 -7.49
CA ASP A 141 19.19 6.06 -6.45
C ASP A 141 18.25 6.80 -5.48
N PRO A 142 18.08 6.33 -4.23
CA PRO A 142 17.17 6.95 -3.28
C PRO A 142 17.46 8.43 -3.02
N GLU A 143 18.74 8.85 -3.10
CA GLU A 143 19.11 10.26 -2.89
C GLU A 143 18.61 11.16 -4.02
N LYS A 144 18.52 10.62 -5.24
CA LYS A 144 18.01 11.34 -6.42
C LYS A 144 16.50 11.44 -6.46
N LEU A 145 15.77 10.57 -5.74
CA LEU A 145 14.32 10.64 -5.63
C LEU A 145 13.86 11.89 -4.84
N GLN A 146 14.74 12.51 -4.06
CA GLN A 146 14.49 13.79 -3.37
C GLN A 146 13.18 13.78 -2.53
N LEU A 147 12.87 12.63 -1.93
CA LEU A 147 11.69 12.47 -1.06
C LEU A 147 11.74 13.45 0.12
N PRO A 148 10.58 13.96 0.58
CA PRO A 148 10.51 14.75 1.80
C PRO A 148 11.12 14.00 3.00
N LYS A 149 11.65 14.75 3.97
CA LYS A 149 12.26 14.14 5.15
C LYS A 149 11.24 13.29 5.90
N GLY A 150 11.55 12.00 6.07
CA GLY A 150 10.68 11.04 6.75
C GLY A 150 9.63 10.39 5.86
N ALA A 151 9.45 10.86 4.62
CA ALA A 151 8.64 10.16 3.63
C ALA A 151 9.33 8.88 3.17
N ARG A 152 8.54 7.90 2.79
CA ARG A 152 9.00 6.57 2.34
C ARG A 152 8.33 6.23 1.03
N LEU A 153 9.05 5.50 0.17
CA LEU A 153 8.52 4.93 -1.06
C LEU A 153 8.79 3.43 -1.01
N PHE A 154 7.72 2.65 -1.11
CA PHE A 154 7.76 1.20 -1.16
C PHE A 154 7.52 0.74 -2.59
N VAL A 155 8.11 -0.39 -2.97
CA VAL A 155 7.86 -1.03 -4.26
C VAL A 155 7.46 -2.47 -4.01
N LEU A 156 6.29 -2.87 -4.51
CA LEU A 156 5.86 -4.26 -4.55
C LEU A 156 5.98 -4.74 -6.00
N GLY A 157 6.87 -5.70 -6.22
CA GLY A 157 7.03 -6.36 -7.50
C GLY A 157 6.06 -7.53 -7.66
N PRO A 158 6.09 -8.20 -8.84
CA PRO A 158 5.18 -9.31 -9.13
C PRO A 158 5.23 -10.43 -8.08
N LYS A 159 6.42 -10.75 -7.56
CA LYS A 159 6.61 -11.81 -6.57
C LYS A 159 6.02 -11.43 -5.21
N GLU A 160 6.23 -10.21 -4.75
CA GLU A 160 5.67 -9.72 -3.49
C GLU A 160 4.14 -9.64 -3.57
N ILE A 161 3.60 -9.16 -4.69
CA ILE A 161 2.15 -9.11 -4.92
C ILE A 161 1.56 -10.51 -4.91
N PHE A 162 2.17 -11.46 -5.63
CA PHE A 162 1.73 -12.86 -5.65
C PHE A 162 1.78 -13.50 -4.25
N TRP A 163 2.83 -13.23 -3.48
CA TRP A 163 2.93 -13.71 -2.10
C TRP A 163 1.79 -13.17 -1.21
N LEU A 164 1.53 -11.87 -1.27
CA LEU A 164 0.45 -11.24 -0.52
C LEU A 164 -0.94 -11.74 -0.96
N ASP A 165 -1.12 -12.01 -2.26
CA ASP A 165 -2.36 -12.57 -2.79
C ASP A 165 -2.61 -14.01 -2.33
N ASN A 166 -1.56 -14.82 -2.19
CA ASN A 166 -1.66 -16.15 -1.57
C ASN A 166 -2.07 -16.06 -0.10
N ILE A 167 -1.52 -15.11 0.66
CA ILE A 167 -1.94 -14.86 2.04
C ILE A 167 -3.42 -14.47 2.07
N ARG A 168 -3.85 -13.53 1.22
CA ARG A 168 -5.25 -13.11 1.10
C ARG A 168 -6.16 -14.30 0.81
N SER A 169 -5.79 -15.12 -0.16
CA SER A 169 -6.55 -16.32 -0.56
C SER A 169 -6.68 -17.32 0.59
N GLU A 170 -5.61 -17.53 1.35
CA GLU A 170 -5.61 -18.44 2.50
C GLU A 170 -6.49 -17.91 3.64
N VAL A 171 -6.42 -16.62 3.97
CA VAL A 171 -7.27 -16.00 4.99
C VAL A 171 -8.75 -16.12 4.61
N GLN A 172 -9.09 -15.83 3.35
CA GLN A 172 -10.45 -15.98 2.84
C GLN A 172 -10.93 -17.43 2.90
N ARG A 173 -10.06 -18.38 2.54
CA ARG A 173 -10.36 -19.81 2.62
C ARG A 173 -10.60 -20.25 4.07
N MET A 174 -9.76 -19.84 5.02
CA MET A 174 -9.90 -20.14 6.45
C MET A 174 -11.22 -19.60 7.01
N ARG A 175 -11.63 -18.39 6.61
CA ARG A 175 -12.90 -17.77 7.01
C ARG A 175 -14.12 -18.44 6.33
N GLY A 176 -13.96 -18.91 5.09
CA GLY A 176 -15.04 -19.50 4.28
C GLY A 176 -15.32 -20.99 4.52
N LYS A 177 -14.58 -21.67 5.40
CA LYS A 177 -14.85 -23.08 5.75
C LYS A 177 -16.23 -23.24 6.40
N ARG A 178 -16.84 -24.43 6.25
CA ARG A 178 -18.12 -24.78 6.91
C ARG A 178 -18.06 -24.59 8.42
N VAL A 179 -16.92 -24.89 9.02
CA VAL A 179 -16.54 -24.47 10.37
C VAL A 179 -15.36 -23.50 10.19
N PRO A 180 -15.57 -22.18 10.34
CA PRO A 180 -14.52 -21.20 10.11
C PRO A 180 -13.36 -21.35 11.10
N ASP A 181 -12.12 -21.28 10.59
CA ASP A 181 -10.92 -21.22 11.46
C ASP A 181 -10.66 -19.79 11.94
N LEU A 182 -11.10 -18.79 11.17
CA LEU A 182 -10.98 -17.38 11.50
C LEU A 182 -12.37 -16.77 11.72
N PRO A 183 -12.52 -15.90 12.74
CA PRO A 183 -13.74 -15.13 12.93
C PRO A 183 -13.87 -14.03 11.86
N PRO A 184 -15.00 -13.30 11.87
CA PRO A 184 -15.16 -12.10 11.06
C PRO A 184 -14.04 -11.06 11.28
N PRO A 185 -13.71 -10.24 10.26
CA PRO A 185 -12.58 -9.29 10.30
C PRO A 185 -12.54 -8.36 11.52
N GLU A 186 -13.70 -7.97 12.06
CA GLU A 186 -13.78 -7.05 13.20
C GLU A 186 -13.15 -7.61 14.49
N TYR A 187 -13.02 -8.94 14.58
CA TYR A 187 -12.38 -9.67 15.68
C TYR A 187 -10.89 -9.97 15.43
N CYS A 188 -10.35 -9.52 14.31
CA CYS A 188 -8.97 -9.77 13.90
C CYS A 188 -8.13 -8.49 13.95
N SER A 189 -6.81 -8.67 14.10
CA SER A 189 -5.81 -7.60 14.01
C SER A 189 -4.46 -8.19 13.61
N TYR A 190 -3.71 -7.47 12.79
CA TYR A 190 -2.33 -7.84 12.49
C TYR A 190 -1.44 -7.55 13.70
N PHE A 191 -0.54 -8.49 14.00
CA PHE A 191 0.35 -8.38 15.14
C PHE A 191 1.45 -7.33 14.88
N HIS A 192 1.70 -6.52 15.91
CA HIS A 192 2.75 -5.51 15.91
C HIS A 192 3.64 -5.72 17.14
N PRO A 193 4.90 -6.17 16.96
CA PRO A 193 5.79 -6.46 18.08
C PRO A 193 6.15 -5.19 18.87
N GLN A 194 6.41 -5.34 20.16
CA GLN A 194 6.95 -4.23 20.95
C GLN A 194 8.36 -3.89 20.45
N LEU A 195 8.59 -2.63 20.07
CA LEU A 195 9.90 -2.18 19.62
C LEU A 195 10.75 -1.73 20.82
N ILE A 196 12.07 -1.80 20.66
CA ILE A 196 13.00 -1.25 21.66
C ILE A 196 12.74 0.27 21.77
N ARG A 197 12.29 0.70 22.97
CA ARG A 197 11.93 2.10 23.31
C ARG A 197 10.66 2.66 22.66
N ARG A 198 9.88 1.87 21.91
CA ARG A 198 8.56 2.30 21.39
C ARG A 198 7.56 1.18 21.58
N ALA A 199 6.62 1.39 22.50
CA ALA A 199 5.52 0.46 22.69
C ALA A 199 4.47 0.62 21.57
N ASN A 200 3.72 -0.44 21.28
CA ASN A 200 2.48 -0.31 20.51
C ASN A 200 1.50 0.55 21.32
N LEU A 201 1.23 1.76 20.84
CA LEU A 201 0.39 2.77 21.50
C LEU A 201 -1.08 2.65 21.10
N GLN A 202 -1.39 1.92 20.02
CA GLN A 202 -2.71 1.91 19.38
C GLN A 202 -3.26 0.48 19.21
N ALA A 203 -2.99 -0.46 20.11
CA ALA A 203 -3.32 -1.89 19.95
C ALA A 203 -4.80 -2.21 19.63
N GLU A 204 -5.74 -1.33 19.99
CA GLU A 204 -7.16 -1.50 19.65
C GLU A 204 -7.56 -0.86 18.32
N LYS A 205 -6.84 0.20 17.90
CA LYS A 205 -7.15 1.02 16.73
C LYS A 205 -6.31 0.62 15.50
N ALA A 206 -5.00 0.44 15.68
CA ALA A 206 -4.07 -0.01 14.64
C ALA A 206 -4.18 -1.53 14.45
N LYS A 207 -5.26 -1.96 13.78
CA LYS A 207 -5.51 -3.37 13.45
C LYS A 207 -4.88 -3.80 12.13
N ALA A 208 -4.64 -2.85 11.23
CA ALA A 208 -4.21 -3.10 9.86
C ALA A 208 -2.72 -3.48 9.76
N ALA A 209 -2.37 -4.25 8.73
CA ALA A 209 -0.95 -4.51 8.46
C ALA A 209 -0.25 -3.21 8.02
N THR A 210 0.90 -2.88 8.61
CA THR A 210 1.71 -1.75 8.13
C THR A 210 2.43 -2.10 6.83
N LEU A 211 2.98 -1.11 6.12
CA LEU A 211 3.83 -1.38 4.96
C LEU A 211 5.02 -2.28 5.32
N GLU A 212 5.63 -2.08 6.48
CA GLU A 212 6.69 -2.94 7.02
C GLU A 212 6.20 -4.37 7.20
N THR A 213 4.99 -4.54 7.75
CA THR A 213 4.35 -5.86 7.90
C THR A 213 4.17 -6.53 6.54
N LEU A 214 3.69 -5.82 5.51
CA LEU A 214 3.49 -6.39 4.18
C LEU A 214 4.82 -6.81 3.51
N THR A 215 5.92 -6.14 3.84
CA THR A 215 7.27 -6.48 3.36
C THR A 215 8.01 -7.48 4.25
N SER A 216 7.40 -7.92 5.36
CA SER A 216 8.00 -8.85 6.31
C SER A 216 7.98 -10.30 5.78
N PRO A 217 8.99 -11.11 6.08
CA PRO A 217 8.96 -12.55 5.80
C PRO A 217 7.88 -13.28 6.62
N ILE A 218 7.40 -12.68 7.70
CA ILE A 218 6.38 -13.26 8.59
C ILE A 218 5.28 -12.22 8.81
N ILE A 219 4.05 -12.61 8.52
CA ILE A 219 2.83 -11.85 8.80
C ILE A 219 2.00 -12.67 9.78
N ILE A 220 1.65 -12.08 10.92
CA ILE A 220 0.86 -12.74 11.96
C ILE A 220 -0.49 -12.02 12.04
N LEU A 221 -1.56 -12.77 11.86
CA LEU A 221 -2.94 -12.33 12.08
C LEU A 221 -3.41 -12.91 13.42
N GLU A 222 -3.74 -12.04 14.36
CA GLU A 222 -4.33 -12.40 15.63
C GLU A 222 -5.85 -12.30 15.55
N HIS A 223 -6.54 -13.12 16.32
CA HIS A 223 -7.99 -13.01 16.45
C HIS A 223 -8.44 -13.27 17.89
N ARG A 224 -9.58 -12.70 18.25
CA ARG A 224 -10.23 -12.92 19.55
C ARG A 224 -11.48 -13.77 19.36
N ASP A 225 -11.87 -14.55 20.37
CA ASP A 225 -13.13 -15.32 20.30
C ASP A 225 -14.32 -14.34 20.34
N PRO A 226 -15.19 -14.33 19.31
CA PRO A 226 -16.40 -13.50 19.30
C PRO A 226 -17.34 -13.73 20.49
N ARG A 227 -17.26 -14.91 21.12
CA ARG A 227 -18.13 -15.31 22.24
C ARG A 227 -17.57 -14.94 23.62
N GLY A 228 -16.38 -14.33 23.69
CA GLY A 228 -15.91 -13.61 24.88
C GLY A 228 -16.02 -14.38 26.20
N GLY A 229 -15.36 -15.52 26.32
CA GLY A 229 -15.02 -16.08 27.63
C GLY A 229 -13.64 -15.60 28.04
N ALA A 230 -13.56 -14.67 28.99
CA ALA A 230 -12.32 -14.35 29.70
C ALA A 230 -11.91 -15.53 30.59
N ASN A 231 -11.46 -16.64 30.00
CA ASN A 231 -10.81 -17.70 30.77
C ASN A 231 -9.33 -17.34 30.94
N ARG A 232 -9.08 -16.46 31.92
CA ARG A 232 -7.81 -16.47 32.64
C ARG A 232 -7.78 -17.77 33.46
N GLY A 233 -7.01 -18.75 33.00
CA GLY A 233 -6.54 -19.88 33.78
C GLY A 233 -5.05 -19.69 34.08
#